data_AF-C5RA93-F1
#
_entry.id   AF-C5RA93-F1
#
_cell.length_a   1.000
_cell.length_b   1.000
_cell.length_c   1.000
_cell.angle_alpha   90.00
_cell.angle_beta   90.00
_cell.angle_gamma   90.00
#
_symmetry.space_group_name_H-M   'P 1'
#
loop_
_entity.id
_entity.type
_entity.pdbx_description
1 polymer ?
#
loop_
_entity_poly.entity_id
_entity_poly.type
_entity_poly.pdbx_seq_one_letter_code
_entity_poly.pdbx_strand_id
1 'polypeptide(L)' 'MRLKELRKGKGMQQQEAAKELNIPGSTYAGYERGEREPRIDMLIKLADYFDVSVDYLIGHEKTPNHVE' A
#
# COMPACT_ATOMS: atom_id res chain seq x y z
N MET A 1 0.76 7.71 -1.94
CA MET A 1 0.14 6.42 -1.53
C MET A 1 0.20 6.27 -0.02
N ARG A 2 -0.77 5.60 0.59
CA ARG A 2 -0.88 5.37 2.05
C ARG A 2 -0.10 4.15 2.58
N LEU A 3 0.76 3.53 1.76
CA LEU A 3 1.49 2.29 2.09
C LEU A 3 2.26 2.36 3.42
N LYS A 4 2.98 3.46 3.66
CA LYS A 4 3.76 3.65 4.88
C LYS A 4 2.88 3.69 6.12
N GLU A 5 1.71 4.31 6.04
CA GLU A 5 0.75 4.42 7.12
C GLU A 5 0.13 3.05 7.42
N LEU A 6 -0.37 2.38 6.38
CA LEU A 6 -0.99 1.05 6.46
C LEU A 6 -0.02 0.00 7.03
N ARG A 7 1.22 -0.01 6.54
CA ARG A 7 2.26 -0.91 7.06
C ARG A 7 2.58 -0.65 8.53
N LYS A 8 2.73 0.62 8.91
CA LYS A 8 2.99 1.00 10.31
C LYS A 8 1.82 0.64 11.22
N GLY A 9 0.58 0.77 10.74
CA GLY A 9 -0.62 0.33 11.46
C GLY A 9 -0.61 -1.17 11.77
N LYS A 10 0.01 -1.98 10.90
CA LYS A 10 0.25 -3.42 11.14
C LYS A 10 1.52 -3.73 11.95
N GLY A 11 2.27 -2.72 12.40
CA GLY A 11 3.52 -2.91 13.15
C GLY A 11 4.68 -3.51 12.36
N MET A 12 4.60 -3.50 11.03
CA MET A 12 5.56 -4.20 10.16
C MET A 12 6.72 -3.32 9.70
N GLN A 13 7.88 -3.93 9.46
CA GLN A 13 9.01 -3.35 8.73
C GLN A 13 8.80 -3.44 7.21
N GLN A 14 9.50 -2.61 6.44
CA GLN A 14 9.39 -2.62 4.97
C GLN A 14 9.76 -3.97 4.35
N GLN A 15 10.77 -4.64 4.90
CA GLN A 15 11.23 -5.95 4.41
C GLN A 15 10.20 -7.06 4.68
N GLU A 16 9.49 -6.99 5.82
CA GLU A 16 8.43 -7.94 6.16
C GLU A 16 7.24 -7.78 5.20
N ALA A 17 6.79 -6.54 4.97
CA ALA A 17 5.72 -6.28 4.01
C ALA A 17 6.10 -6.72 2.59
N ALA A 18 7.33 -6.46 2.16
CA ALA A 18 7.83 -6.91 0.85
C ALA A 18 7.84 -8.44 0.72
N LYS A 19 8.22 -9.15 1.80
CA LYS A 19 8.22 -10.62 1.86
C LYS A 19 6.80 -11.19 1.74
N GLU A 20 5.84 -10.67 2.51
CA GLU A 20 4.43 -11.09 2.43
C GLU A 20 3.82 -10.82 1.05
N LEU A 21 4.20 -9.69 0.44
CA LEU A 21 3.76 -9.32 -0.91
C LEU A 21 4.54 -10.02 -2.01
N ASN A 22 5.54 -10.84 -1.68
CA ASN A 22 6.44 -11.52 -2.63
C ASN A 22 7.05 -10.57 -3.67
N ILE A 23 7.60 -9.44 -3.21
CA ILE A 23 8.30 -8.46 -4.05
C ILE A 23 9.66 -8.09 -3.43
N PRO A 24 10.61 -7.56 -4.21
CA PRO A 24 11.86 -7.07 -3.66
C PRO A 24 11.63 -5.94 -2.64
N GLY A 25 12.36 -5.95 -1.53
CA GLY A 25 12.27 -4.89 -0.50
C GLY A 25 12.53 -3.49 -1.05
N SER A 26 13.44 -3.36 -2.03
CA SER A 26 13.70 -2.10 -2.72
C SER A 26 12.51 -1.63 -3.56
N THR A 27 11.71 -2.54 -4.12
CA THR A 27 10.48 -2.24 -4.85
C THR A 27 9.43 -1.69 -3.90
N TYR A 28 9.17 -2.38 -2.80
CA TYR A 28 8.23 -1.91 -1.77
C TYR A 28 8.65 -0.54 -1.20
N ALA A 29 9.94 -0.36 -0.86
CA ALA A 29 10.45 0.90 -0.35
C ALA A 29 10.37 2.04 -1.41
N GLY A 30 10.57 1.72 -2.69
CA GLY A 30 10.36 2.66 -3.79
C GLY A 30 8.91 3.13 -3.92
N TYR A 31 7.94 2.23 -3.69
CA TYR A 31 6.51 2.60 -3.65
C TYR A 31 6.22 3.55 -2.47
N GLU A 32 6.75 3.28 -1.27
CA GLU A 32 6.56 4.18 -0.12
C GLU A 32 7.17 5.57 -0.32
N ARG A 33 8.27 5.66 -1.08
CA ARG A 33 8.93 6.94 -1.40
C ARG A 33 8.36 7.64 -2.63
N GLY A 34 7.48 6.99 -3.39
CA GLY A 34 6.96 7.53 -4.66
C GLY A 34 7.98 7.53 -5.80
N GLU A 35 9.08 6.79 -5.68
CA GLU A 35 10.10 6.67 -6.74
C GLU A 35 9.69 5.65 -7.82
N ARG A 36 8.73 4.78 -7.49
CA ARG A 36 8.20 3.76 -8.38
C ARG A 36 6.69 3.74 -8.25
N GLU A 37 6.03 3.51 -9.36
CA GLU A 37 4.60 3.27 -9.39
C GLU A 37 4.31 1.77 -9.53
N PRO A 38 3.44 1.20 -8.68
CA PRO A 38 2.98 -0.16 -8.85
C PRO A 38 2.08 -0.26 -10.09
N ARG A 39 2.21 -1.37 -10.82
CA ARG A 39 1.27 -1.73 -11.88
C ARG A 39 -0.11 -2.06 -11.30
N ILE A 40 -1.15 -2.06 -12.14
CA ILE A 40 -2.54 -2.27 -11.71
C ILE A 40 -2.72 -3.55 -10.91
N ASP A 41 -2.12 -4.66 -11.35
CA ASP A 41 -2.12 -5.94 -10.64
C ASP A 41 -1.52 -5.83 -9.23
N MET A 42 -0.42 -5.10 -9.09
CA MET A 42 0.21 -4.83 -7.80
C MET A 42 -0.62 -3.87 -6.93
N LEU A 43 -1.28 -2.88 -7.52
CA LEU A 43 -2.20 -1.99 -6.79
C LEU A 43 -3.36 -2.77 -6.16
N ILE A 44 -3.97 -3.67 -6.93
CA ILE A 44 -5.04 -4.56 -6.43
C ILE A 44 -4.49 -5.43 -5.30
N LYS A 45 -3.33 -6.09 -5.52
CA LYS A 45 -2.70 -6.92 -4.48
C LYS A 45 -2.39 -6.16 -3.20
N LEU A 46 -1.92 -4.92 -3.31
CA LEU A 46 -1.62 -4.05 -2.16
C LEU A 46 -2.92 -3.66 -1.43
N ALA A 47 -3.96 -3.30 -2.18
CA ALA A 47 -5.28 -2.95 -1.65
C ALA A 47 -5.89 -4.13 -0.87
N ASP A 48 -5.90 -5.33 -1.46
CA ASP A 48 -6.37 -6.56 -0.83
C ASP A 48 -5.54 -6.91 0.42
N TYR A 49 -4.20 -6.80 0.32
CA TYR A 49 -3.31 -7.11 1.44
C TYR A 49 -3.55 -6.20 2.65
N PHE A 50 -3.88 -4.93 2.42
CA PHE A 50 -4.15 -3.96 3.48
C PHE A 50 -5.64 -3.82 3.83
N ASP A 51 -6.51 -4.59 3.18
CA ASP A 51 -7.97 -4.56 3.36
C ASP A 51 -8.56 -3.16 3.17
N VAL A 52 -8.20 -2.52 2.06
CA VAL A 52 -8.66 -1.17 1.68
C VAL A 52 -8.98 -1.12 0.18
N SER A 53 -9.72 -0.10 -0.25
CA SER A 53 -9.91 0.14 -1.68
C SER A 53 -8.62 0.66 -2.35
N VAL A 54 -8.50 0.44 -3.66
CA VAL A 54 -7.41 1.04 -4.46
C VAL A 54 -7.44 2.57 -4.37
N ASP A 55 -8.62 3.17 -4.39
CA ASP A 55 -8.81 4.62 -4.23
C ASP A 55 -8.24 5.13 -2.90
N TYR A 56 -8.56 4.47 -1.78
CA TYR A 56 -7.97 4.81 -0.48
C TYR A 56 -6.45 4.66 -0.51
N LEU A 57 -5.95 3.54 -1.03
CA LEU A 57 -4.52 3.24 -1.10
C LEU A 57 -3.72 4.31 -1.84
N ILE A 58 -4.21 4.77 -2.99
CA ILE A 58 -3.53 5.78 -3.81
C ILE A 58 -3.82 7.22 -3.35
N GLY A 59 -4.80 7.41 -2.46
CA GLY A 59 -5.22 8.73 -1.98
C GLY A 59 -6.18 9.44 -2.93
N HIS A 60 -6.91 8.69 -3.75
CA HIS A 60 -7.93 9.18 -4.68
C HIS A 60 -9.34 9.00 -4.07
N GLU A 61 -9.56 9.58 -2.90
CA GLU A 61 -10.89 9.57 -2.27
C GLU A 61 -11.60 10.90 -2.55
N LYS A 62 -12.77 10.82 -3.20
CA LYS A 62 -13.60 11.99 -3.49
C LYS A 62 -14.51 12.41 -2.33
N THR A 63 -14.64 11.56 -1.31
CA THR A 63 -15.55 11.75 -0.16
C THR A 63 -14.80 11.58 1.16
N PRO A 64 -15.00 12.45 2.16
CA PRO A 64 -14.54 12.19 3.53
C PRO A 64 -15.26 10.93 4.04
N ASN A 65 -14.52 9.97 4.60
CA ASN A 65 -15.04 8.71 5.14
C ASN A 65 -16.41 8.87 5.81
N HIS A 66 -17.44 8.23 5.25
CA HIS A 66 -18.64 7.93 6.01
C HIS A 66 -18.26 6.78 6.95
N VAL A 67 -18.11 7.10 8.22
CA VAL A 67 -18.15 6.12 9.31
C VAL A 67 -19.60 5.63 9.38
N GLU A 68 -19.83 4.39 8.96
CA GLU A 68 -21.00 3.62 9.41
C GLU A 68 -20.81 3.17 10.86
#